data_AF-A0A924SMV1-F1
#
_entry.id   AF-A0A924SMV1-F1
#
_cell.length_a   1.000
_cell.length_b   1.000
_cell.length_c   1.000
_cell.angle_alpha   90.00
_cell.angle_beta   90.00
_cell.angle_gamma   90.00
#
_symmetry.space_group_name_H-M   'P 1'
#
loop_
_entity.id
_entity.type
_entity.pdbx_description
1 polymer ?
#
loop_
_entity_poly.entity_id
_entity_poly.type
_entity_poly.pdbx_seq_one_letter_code
_entity_poly.pdbx_strand_id
1 'polypeptide(L)'
;MENKPPLPPFTFESATHKVRLAEDAWNSRDPDRVVQVYTPDTRWRNRTDFPVGHAEVHQFLTRKWAKELDYRLVKELWAFSG
;
A
#
# COMPACT_ATOMS: atom_id res chain seq x y z
N MET A 1 6.06 13.43 9.67
CA MET A 1 5.43 12.67 8.57
C MET A 1 5.31 13.63 7.40
N GLU A 2 5.88 13.28 6.26
CA GLU A 2 5.76 14.07 5.03
C GLU A 2 4.39 13.79 4.40
N ASN A 3 3.69 14.83 3.95
CA ASN A 3 2.39 14.68 3.31
C ASN A 3 2.58 14.01 1.95
N LYS A 4 1.89 12.88 1.72
CA LYS A 4 1.95 12.12 0.46
C LYS A 4 0.70 12.37 -0.37
N PRO A 5 0.68 13.38 -1.27
CA PRO A 5 -0.45 13.60 -2.15
C PRO A 5 -0.68 12.39 -3.08
N PRO A 6 -1.90 12.21 -3.60
CA PRO A 6 -3.09 13.03 -3.33
C PRO A 6 -3.64 12.80 -1.90
N LEU A 7 -4.21 13.87 -1.33
CA LEU A 7 -4.80 13.92 0.02
C LEU A 7 -6.34 13.96 -0.08
N PRO A 8 -7.07 13.44 0.92
CA PRO A 8 -8.52 13.56 0.98
C PRO A 8 -8.99 15.01 1.25
N PRO A 9 -10.24 15.38 0.91
CA PRO A 9 -11.24 14.57 0.22
C PRO A 9 -10.87 14.36 -1.26
N PHE A 10 -11.14 13.17 -1.78
CA PHE A 10 -10.76 12.79 -3.14
C PHE A 10 -11.82 13.18 -4.18
N THR A 11 -11.38 13.65 -5.35
CA THR A 11 -12.12 13.58 -6.62
C THR A 11 -11.89 12.22 -7.30
N PHE A 12 -12.69 11.86 -8.31
CA PHE A 12 -12.48 10.63 -9.09
C PHE A 12 -11.06 10.55 -9.68
N GLU A 13 -10.56 11.67 -10.20
CA GLU A 13 -9.20 11.79 -10.74
C GLU A 13 -8.15 11.53 -9.65
N SER A 14 -8.24 12.22 -8.51
CA SER A 14 -7.27 12.06 -7.43
C SER A 14 -7.34 10.69 -6.75
N ALA A 15 -8.52 10.07 -6.67
CA ALA A 15 -8.70 8.71 -6.17
C ALA A 15 -8.06 7.69 -7.12
N THR A 16 -8.30 7.83 -8.43
CA THR A 16 -7.68 6.99 -9.46
C THR A 16 -6.16 7.11 -9.43
N HIS A 17 -5.65 8.34 -9.29
CA HIS A 17 -4.22 8.58 -9.14
C HIS A 17 -3.68 7.95 -7.85
N LYS A 18 -4.39 8.05 -6.71
CA LYS A 18 -3.99 7.39 -5.46
C LYS A 18 -3.85 5.88 -5.65
N VAL A 19 -4.83 5.26 -6.32
CA VAL A 19 -4.83 3.82 -6.60
C VAL A 19 -3.65 3.42 -7.50
N ARG A 20 -3.36 4.22 -8.55
CA ARG A 20 -2.20 3.98 -9.43
C ARG A 20 -0.87 4.07 -8.69
N LEU A 21 -0.67 5.10 -7.87
CA LEU A 21 0.55 5.25 -7.04
C LEU A 21 0.74 4.06 -6.09
N ALA A 22 -0.35 3.56 -5.51
CA ALA A 22 -0.31 2.37 -4.68
C ALA A 22 0.02 1.10 -5.50
N GLU A 23 -0.51 0.97 -6.72
CA GLU A 23 -0.14 -0.13 -7.63
C GLU A 23 1.35 -0.11 -7.95
N ASP A 24 1.89 1.05 -8.36
CA ASP A 24 3.30 1.24 -8.71
C ASP A 24 4.21 0.91 -7.53
N ALA A 25 3.87 1.38 -6.33
CA ALA A 25 4.60 1.07 -5.11
C ALA A 25 4.64 -0.44 -4.86
N TRP A 26 3.53 -1.15 -5.00
CA TRP A 26 3.49 -2.60 -4.78
C TRP A 26 4.20 -3.40 -5.89
N ASN A 27 4.20 -2.93 -7.14
CA ASN A 27 4.93 -3.57 -8.24
C ASN A 27 6.46 -3.40 -8.13
N SER A 28 6.94 -2.43 -7.34
CA SER A 28 8.37 -2.34 -7.00
C SER A 28 8.88 -3.57 -6.24
N ARG A 29 7.99 -4.27 -5.50
CA ARG A 29 8.34 -5.40 -4.62
C ARG A 29 9.40 -5.04 -3.57
N ASP A 30 9.45 -3.77 -3.19
CA ASP A 30 10.38 -3.20 -2.22
C ASP A 30 9.63 -2.90 -0.90
N PRO A 31 9.88 -3.68 0.17
CA PRO A 31 9.25 -3.47 1.47
C PRO A 31 9.52 -2.09 2.06
N ASP A 32 10.75 -1.59 1.95
CA ASP A 32 11.15 -0.28 2.47
C ASP A 32 10.40 0.85 1.78
N ARG A 33 10.19 0.74 0.47
CA ARG A 33 9.38 1.72 -0.27
C ARG A 33 7.90 1.65 0.10
N VAL A 34 7.34 0.44 0.23
CA VAL A 34 5.90 0.26 0.44
C VAL A 34 5.47 0.62 1.86
N VAL A 35 6.25 0.33 2.90
CA VAL A 35 5.85 0.72 4.28
C VAL A 35 5.66 2.22 4.43
N GLN A 36 6.44 3.02 3.70
CA GLN A 36 6.42 4.47 3.83
C GLN A 36 5.08 5.09 3.41
N VAL A 37 4.24 4.41 2.62
CA VAL A 37 2.92 4.98 2.24
C VAL A 37 1.86 4.83 3.33
N TYR A 38 2.19 4.17 4.43
CA TYR A 38 1.31 3.96 5.59
C TYR A 38 1.78 4.80 6.78
N THR A 39 0.90 5.06 7.73
CA THR A 39 1.29 5.71 9.00
C THR A 39 2.21 4.79 9.82
N PRO A 40 3.11 5.34 10.66
CA PRO A 40 4.02 4.54 11.50
C PRO A 40 3.30 3.52 12.39
N ASP A 41 2.06 3.84 12.79
CA ASP A 41 1.17 3.05 13.64
C ASP A 41 0.08 2.28 12.86
N THR A 42 0.28 2.10 11.54
CA THR A 42 -0.71 1.45 10.67
C THR A 42 -1.14 0.08 11.18
N ARG A 43 -2.43 -0.26 11.06
CA ARG A 43 -2.98 -1.54 11.51
C ARG A 43 -3.57 -2.26 10.32
N TRP A 44 -3.05 -3.44 10.01
CA TRP A 44 -3.46 -4.21 8.84
C TRP A 44 -4.26 -5.45 9.25
N ARG A 45 -5.10 -5.88 8.33
CA ARG A 45 -5.52 -7.27 8.23
C ARG A 45 -5.25 -7.73 6.81
N ASN A 46 -4.31 -8.64 6.62
CA ASN A 46 -4.03 -9.25 5.34
C ASN A 46 -4.36 -10.74 5.42
N ARG A 47 -5.47 -11.17 4.82
CA ARG A 47 -5.99 -12.54 4.97
C ARG A 47 -6.17 -12.89 6.45
N THR A 48 -5.30 -13.74 6.99
CA THR A 48 -5.26 -14.21 8.39
C THR A 48 -4.13 -13.59 9.22
N ASP A 49 -3.32 -12.72 8.62
CA ASP A 49 -2.24 -11.98 9.28
C ASP A 49 -2.70 -10.58 9.71
N PHE A 50 -2.20 -10.10 10.86
CA PHE A 50 -2.57 -8.81 11.44
C PHE A 50 -1.36 -7.93 11.82
N PRO A 51 -0.54 -7.48 10.86
CA PRO A 51 0.61 -6.62 11.16
C PRO A 51 0.22 -5.27 11.79
N VAL A 52 0.98 -4.84 12.80
CA VAL A 52 0.85 -3.54 13.45
C VAL A 52 2.16 -2.76 13.34
N GLY A 53 2.07 -1.57 12.76
CA GLY A 53 3.17 -0.63 12.55
C GLY A 53 4.10 -1.02 11.38
N HIS A 54 4.99 -0.09 11.04
CA HIS A 54 5.91 -0.26 9.91
C HIS A 54 6.78 -1.52 10.01
N ALA A 55 7.28 -1.85 11.20
CA ALA A 55 8.17 -3.00 11.38
C ALA A 55 7.50 -4.34 11.01
N GLU A 56 6.29 -4.57 11.50
CA GLU A 56 5.55 -5.81 11.20
C GLU A 56 5.07 -5.85 9.75
N VAL A 57 4.63 -4.70 9.21
CA VAL A 57 4.26 -4.60 7.79
C VAL A 57 5.47 -4.89 6.90
N HIS A 58 6.64 -4.34 7.22
CA HIS A 58 7.87 -4.60 6.48
C HIS A 58 8.16 -6.11 6.46
N GLN A 59 8.18 -6.76 7.63
CA GLN A 59 8.41 -8.21 7.73
C GLN A 59 7.37 -9.03 6.95
N PHE A 60 6.10 -8.62 6.98
CA PHE A 60 5.04 -9.23 6.18
C PHE A 60 5.35 -9.14 4.68
N LEU A 61 5.72 -7.96 4.19
CA LEU A 61 6.04 -7.73 2.77
C LEU A 61 7.29 -8.49 2.33
N THR A 62 8.33 -8.55 3.18
CA THR A 62 9.52 -9.38 2.92
C THR A 62 9.14 -10.85 2.72
N ARG A 63 8.32 -11.42 3.62
CA ARG A 63 7.87 -12.82 3.50
C ARG A 63 6.98 -13.03 2.27
N LYS A 64 6.10 -12.07 1.96
CA LYS A 64 5.20 -12.13 0.81
C LYS A 64 6.00 -12.29 -0.49
N TRP A 65 6.97 -11.41 -0.75
CA TRP A 65 7.72 -11.44 -2.02
C TRP A 65 8.87 -12.44 -2.06
N ALA A 66 9.27 -13.01 -0.92
CA ALA A 66 10.08 -14.23 -0.91
C ALA A 66 9.31 -15.46 -1.44
N LYS A 67 7.97 -15.44 -1.38
CA LYS A 67 7.09 -16.55 -1.80
C LYS A 67 6.37 -16.30 -3.11
N GLU A 68 5.88 -15.08 -3.34
CA GLU A 68 5.17 -14.68 -4.55
C GLU A 68 6.16 -14.19 -5.62
N LEU A 69 6.81 -15.16 -6.29
CA LEU A 69 7.79 -14.90 -7.34
C LEU A 69 7.10 -14.33 -8.61
N ASP A 70 7.84 -13.51 -9.36
CA ASP A 70 7.37 -12.82 -10.57
C ASP A 70 6.06 -12.02 -10.39
N TYR A 71 5.84 -11.53 -9.17
CA TYR A 71 4.67 -10.77 -8.78
C TYR A 71 4.41 -9.59 -9.71
N ARG A 72 3.17 -9.51 -10.22
CA ARG A 72 2.61 -8.40 -10.98
C ARG A 72 1.20 -8.10 -10.47
N LEU A 73 0.90 -6.84 -10.23
CA LEU A 73 -0.35 -6.39 -9.65
C LEU A 73 -1.03 -5.35 -10.54
N VAL A 74 -2.35 -5.47 -10.68
CA VAL A 74 -3.23 -4.43 -11.20
C VAL A 74 -4.23 -4.05 -10.10
N LYS A 75 -4.45 -2.76 -9.90
CA LYS A 75 -5.46 -2.19 -9.01
C LYS A 75 -6.38 -1.29 -9.83
N GLU A 76 -7.67 -1.38 -9.56
CA GLU A 76 -8.68 -0.53 -10.18
C GLU A 76 -9.58 0.08 -9.09
N LEU A 77 -10.00 1.32 -9.31
CA LEU A 77 -10.90 2.02 -8.39
C LEU A 77 -12.30 1.41 -8.47
N TRP A 78 -12.87 1.01 -7.34
CA TRP A 78 -14.26 0.57 -7.27
C TRP A 78 -15.21 1.71 -6.89
N ALA A 79 -14.93 2.40 -5.78
CA ALA A 79 -15.67 3.57 -5.32
C ALA A 79 -14.76 4.43 -4.42
N PHE A 80 -15.12 5.70 -4.25
CA PHE A 80 -14.51 6.60 -3.27
C PHE A 80 -15.61 7.46 -2.63
N SER A 81 -15.39 7.86 -1.38
CA SER A 81 -16.24 8.77 -0.62
C SER A 81 -15.34 9.62 0.27
N GLY A 82 -15.77 10.83 0.60
CA GLY A 82 -15.01 11.81 1.37
C GLY A 82 -15.87 12.37 2.50
#